data_AF-A0A3D1CJI3-F1
#
_entry.id   AF-A0A3D1CJI3-F1
#
_cell.length_a   1.000
_cell.length_b   1.000
_cell.length_c   1.000
_cell.angle_alpha   90.00
_cell.angle_beta   90.00
_cell.angle_gamma   90.00
#
_symmetry.space_group_name_H-M   'P 1'
#
loop_
_entity.id
_entity.type
_entity.pdbx_description
1 polymer ?
#
loop_
_entity_poly.entity_id
_entity_poly.type
_entity_poly.pdbx_seq_one_letter_code
_entity_poly.pdbx_strand_id
1 'polypeptide(L)' 'MQAHYFQHVPFEGLGSIEAWFQNHGYQINATRFYQQANLPDINDVDFL' A
#
# COMPACT_ATOMS: atom_id res chain seq x y z
N MET A 1 8.52 4.42 8.25
CA MET A 1 8.13 3.03 7.95
C MET A 1 7.29 3.03 6.67
N GLN A 2 7.45 2.01 5.84
CA GLN A 2 6.85 1.84 4.53
C GLN A 2 5.72 0.81 4.60
N ALA A 3 4.48 1.28 4.54
CA ALA A 3 3.33 0.43 4.32
C ALA A 3 3.10 0.29 2.82
N HIS A 4 2.94 -0.94 2.34
CA HIS A 4 2.55 -1.24 0.98
C HIS A 4 1.23 -1.97 1.00
N TYR A 5 0.36 -1.80 0.01
CA TYR A 5 -0.84 -2.64 -0.10
C TYR A 5 -1.06 -3.08 -1.54
N PHE A 6 -1.82 -4.16 -1.68
CA PHE A 6 -2.19 -4.70 -2.98
C PHE A 6 -3.62 -4.32 -3.33
N GLN A 7 -3.79 -3.73 -4.51
CA GLN A 7 -5.08 -3.27 -4.99
C GLN A 7 -5.52 -4.07 -6.22
N HIS A 8 -6.65 -4.78 -6.12
CA HIS A 8 -7.13 -5.63 -7.20
C HIS A 8 -8.07 -4.88 -8.16
N VAL A 9 -8.72 -3.81 -7.72
CA VAL A 9 -9.64 -2.98 -8.52
C VAL A 9 -9.54 -1.50 -8.14
N PRO A 10 -9.89 -0.54 -9.04
CA PRO A 10 -9.67 0.89 -8.80
C PRO A 10 -10.35 1.50 -7.57
N PHE A 11 -11.44 0.89 -7.09
CA PHE A 11 -12.25 1.39 -5.98
C PHE A 11 -11.98 0.69 -4.64
N GLU A 12 -11.05 -0.26 -4.60
CA GLU A 12 -10.60 -0.95 -3.38
C GLU A 12 -9.42 -0.19 -2.75
N GLY A 13 -9.69 1.02 -2.23
CA GLY A 13 -8.68 1.76 -1.47
C GLY A 13 -8.55 1.25 -0.02
N LEU A 14 -7.59 1.79 0.73
CA LEU A 14 -7.34 1.41 2.13
C LEU A 14 -8.44 1.81 3.13
N GLY A 15 -9.39 2.67 2.73
CA GLY A 15 -10.45 3.15 3.62
C GLY A 15 -9.88 3.74 4.92
N SER A 16 -10.45 3.35 6.07
CA SER A 16 -10.03 3.87 7.38
C SER A 16 -8.58 3.53 7.77
N ILE A 17 -7.95 2.55 7.11
CA ILE A 17 -6.55 2.16 7.39
C ILE A 17 -5.59 3.25 6.92
N GLU A 18 -5.92 3.98 5.85
CA GLU A 18 -5.08 5.08 5.33
C GLU A 18 -4.83 6.14 6.40
N ALA A 19 -5.90 6.60 7.07
CA ALA A 19 -5.80 7.60 8.13
C ALA A 19 -4.97 7.11 9.32
N TRP A 20 -5.04 5.81 9.64
CA TRP A 20 -4.21 5.23 10.69
C TRP A 20 -2.73 5.30 10.33
N PHE A 21 -2.35 4.89 9.12
CA PHE A 21 -0.96 4.95 8.65
C PHE A 21 -0.42 6.38 8.62
N GLN A 22 -1.20 7.32 8.08
CA GLN A 22 -0.81 8.73 8.02
C GLN A 22 -0.58 9.31 9.42
N ASN A 23 -1.47 9.04 10.38
CA ASN A 23 -1.33 9.52 11.76
C ASN A 23 -0.13 8.93 12.50
N HIS A 24 0.39 7.77 12.05
CA HIS A 24 1.56 7.13 12.64
C HIS A 24 2.85 7.35 11.82
N GLY A 25 2.82 8.25 10.82
CA GLY A 25 4.00 8.62 10.04
C GLY A 25 4.47 7.55 9.04
N TYR A 26 3.58 6.65 8.62
CA TYR A 26 3.88 5.71 7.55
C TYR A 26 3.80 6.40 6.19
N GLN A 27 4.69 5.99 5.30
CA GLN A 27 4.57 6.24 3.88
C GLN A 27 3.78 5.08 3.26
N ILE A 28 2.85 5.38 2.35
CA ILE A 28 1.92 4.39 1.79
C ILE A 28 2.18 4.23 0.29
N ASN A 29 2.52 3.01 -0.11
CA ASN A 29 2.69 2.60 -1.50
C ASN A 29 1.67 1.53 -1.88
N ALA A 30 1.48 1.32 -3.19
CA ALA A 30 0.53 0.33 -3.69
C ALA A 30 1.03 -0.39 -4.95
N THR A 31 0.75 -1.68 -5.06
CA THR A 31 0.77 -2.39 -6.34
C THR A 31 -0.67 -2.51 -6.85
N ARG A 32 -0.94 -1.86 -7.98
CA ARG A 32 -2.24 -1.91 -8.66
C ARG A 32 -2.27 -3.05 -9.66
N PHE A 33 -2.67 -4.23 -9.20
CA PHE A 33 -2.70 -5.43 -10.03
C PHE A 33 -3.60 -5.31 -11.27
N TYR A 34 -4.66 -4.49 -11.20
CA TYR A 34 -5.51 -4.20 -12.35
C TYR A 34 -4.83 -3.36 -13.45
N GLN A 35 -3.65 -2.79 -13.19
CA GLN A 35 -2.85 -2.07 -14.19
C GLN A 35 -1.60 -2.87 -14.55
N GLN A 36 -0.76 -3.15 -13.55
CA GLN A 36 0.52 -3.84 -13.73
C GLN A 36 0.98 -4.45 -12.41
N ALA A 37 1.44 -5.70 -12.46
CA ALA A 37 1.88 -6.46 -11.30
C ALA A 37 3.38 -6.26 -10.97
N ASN A 38 3.80 -5.00 -10.76
CA ASN A 38 5.16 -4.72 -10.30
C ASN A 38 5.19 -4.75 -8.77
N LEU A 39 5.84 -5.77 -8.23
CA LEU A 39 6.01 -5.94 -6.79
C LEU A 39 7.23 -5.14 -6.30
N PRO A 40 7.18 -4.55 -5.09
CA PRO A 40 8.34 -3.91 -4.47
C PRO A 40 9.38 -4.96 -4.04
N ASP A 41 10.61 -4.51 -3.78
CA ASP A 41 11.57 -5.33 -3.04
C ASP A 41 11.05 -5.55 -1.63
N ILE A 42 11.18 -6.78 -1.10
CA ILE A 42 10.72 -7.11 0.25
C ILE A 42 11.45 -6.29 1.33
N ASN A 43 12.68 -5.86 1.06
CA ASN A 43 13.45 -5.04 1.98
C ASN A 43 12.93 -3.58 2.07
N ASP A 44 12.09 -3.14 1.12
CA ASP A 44 11.51 -1.80 1.10
C ASP A 44 10.11 -1.75 1.76
N VAL A 45 9.63 -2.87 2.31
CA VAL A 45 8.28 -3.01 2.88
C VAL A 45 8.36 -3.36 4.36
N ASP A 46 7.92 -2.43 5.21
CA ASP A 46 7.80 -2.65 6.66
C ASP A 46 6.43 -3.24 7.05
N PHE A 47 5.40 -3.03 6.22
CA PHE A 47 4.04 -3.52 6.44
C PHE A 47 3.35 -3.79 5.08
N LEU A 48 2.61 -4.90 4.96
CA LEU A 48 1.88 -5.31 3.74
C LEU A 48 0.39 -5.54 3.99
#